data_AF-A0A496VDW3-F1
#
_entry.id   AF-A0A496VDW3-F1
#
_cell.length_a   1.000
_cell.length_b   1.000
_cell.length_c   1.000
_cell.angle_alpha   90.00
_cell.angle_beta   90.00
_cell.angle_gamma   90.00
#
_symmetry.space_group_name_H-M   'P 1'
#
loop_
_entity.id
_entity.type
_entity.pdbx_description
1 polymer ?
#
loop_
_entity_poly.entity_id
_entity_poly.type
_entity_poly.pdbx_seq_one_letter_code
_entity_poly.pdbx_strand_id
1 'polypeptide(L)'
;MNNSLINEEKVTPETIQALFDNALIKATVDEEGDIQITTDMGTVCFVTLLQNQKMLKYLSFFSFKDKLSPEHKLSFLNELNSGVIFSRMPKENVLLSEYFLS
;
A
#
# COMPACT_ATOMS: atom_id res chain seq x y z
N MET A 1 1.06 25.69 0.67
CA MET A 1 1.68 24.40 1.04
C MET A 1 3.11 24.46 0.53
N ASN A 2 4.10 24.47 1.42
CA ASN A 2 5.50 24.42 0.97
C ASN A 2 5.71 23.05 0.31
N ASN A 3 6.04 23.03 -0.98
CA ASN A 3 6.54 21.84 -1.69
C ASN A 3 7.94 21.51 -1.17
N SER A 4 8.06 21.12 0.10
CA SER A 4 9.30 20.60 0.64
C SER A 4 9.44 19.16 0.16
N LEU A 5 10.09 19.00 -1.00
CA LEU A 5 10.61 17.71 -1.43
C LEU A 5 11.44 17.13 -0.28
N ILE A 6 11.17 15.88 0.10
CA ILE A 6 11.99 15.16 1.08
C ILE A 6 13.26 14.72 0.34
N ASN A 7 14.42 15.10 0.86
CA ASN A 7 15.69 14.61 0.33
C ASN A 7 15.81 13.09 0.57
N GLU A 8 16.44 12.35 -0.34
CA GLU A 8 16.58 10.90 -0.28
C GLU A 8 17.12 10.41 1.08
N GLU A 9 18.15 11.09 1.61
CA GLU A 9 18.76 10.79 2.91
C GLU A 9 17.81 10.96 4.11
N LYS A 10 16.71 11.68 3.89
CA LYS A 10 15.68 11.94 4.89
C LYS A 10 14.45 11.07 4.67
N VAL A 11 14.48 10.08 3.77
CA VAL A 11 13.40 9.11 3.58
C VAL A 11 13.61 7.99 4.59
N THR A 12 13.10 8.18 5.81
CA THR A 12 13.07 7.17 6.88
C THR A 12 11.62 6.83 7.26
N PRO A 13 11.36 5.70 7.92
CA PRO A 13 10.00 5.34 8.34
C PRO A 13 9.31 6.45 9.14
N GLU A 14 10.03 7.11 10.04
CA GLU A 14 9.52 8.17 10.91
C GLU A 14 9.16 9.44 10.11
N THR A 15 9.97 9.79 9.12
CA THR A 15 9.68 10.96 8.27
C THR A 15 8.48 10.74 7.36
N ILE A 16 8.27 9.50 6.90
CA ILE A 16 7.10 9.12 6.10
C ILE A 16 5.86 9.07 7.00
N GLN A 17 5.97 8.52 8.21
CA GLN A 17 4.90 8.58 9.20
C GLN A 17 4.50 10.03 9.47
N ALA A 18 5.45 10.92 9.74
CA ALA A 18 5.19 12.34 9.95
C ALA A 18 4.51 13.01 8.75
N LEU A 19 4.83 12.59 7.51
CA LEU A 19 4.15 13.06 6.31
C LEU A 19 2.67 12.66 6.32
N PHE A 20 2.35 11.42 6.68
CA PHE A 20 0.96 10.97 6.82
C PHE A 20 0.23 11.67 7.96
N ASP A 21 0.86 11.83 9.12
CA ASP A 21 0.28 12.53 10.27
C ASP A 21 -0.05 13.99 9.92
N ASN A 22 0.85 14.68 9.22
CA ASN A 22 0.61 16.04 8.72
C ASN A 22 -0.53 16.12 7.69
N ALA A 23 -0.79 15.03 6.97
CA ALA A 23 -1.91 14.87 6.06
C ALA A 23 -3.20 14.38 6.77
N LEU A 24 -3.18 14.26 8.10
CA LEU A 24 -4.29 13.72 8.92
C LEU A 24 -4.64 12.26 8.57
N ILE A 25 -3.67 11.51 8.07
CA ILE A 25 -3.79 10.08 7.76
C ILE A 25 -3.15 9.31 8.93
N LYS A 26 -3.93 8.45 9.59
CA LYS A 26 -3.43 7.65 10.73
C LYS A 26 -2.38 6.64 10.22
N ALA A 27 -1.13 6.82 10.64
CA ALA A 27 -0.03 5.94 10.30
C ALA A 27 0.79 5.56 11.54
N THR A 28 1.26 4.32 11.61
CA THR A 28 2.12 3.81 12.68
C THR A 28 3.27 3.03 12.11
N VAL A 29 4.48 3.24 12.62
CA VAL A 29 5.66 2.42 12.30
C VAL A 29 5.66 1.18 13.20
N ASP A 30 5.87 0.00 12.62
CA ASP A 30 5.98 -1.25 13.35
C ASP A 30 7.44 -1.62 13.73
N GLU A 31 7.63 -2.79 14.35
CA GLU A 31 8.95 -3.26 14.80
C GLU A 31 9.92 -3.54 13.64
N GLU A 32 9.41 -3.76 12.42
CA GLU A 32 10.20 -4.03 11.22
C GLU A 32 10.51 -2.75 10.43
N GLY A 33 9.97 -1.60 10.86
CA GLY A 33 10.14 -0.31 10.20
C GLY A 33 9.17 -0.08 9.04
N ASP A 34 8.12 -0.91 8.92
CA ASP A 34 7.06 -0.70 7.96
C ASP A 34 6.03 0.31 8.49
N ILE A 35 5.52 1.17 7.61
CA ILE A 35 4.47 2.12 7.96
C ILE A 35 3.10 1.52 7.65
N GLN A 36 2.32 1.28 8.69
CA GLN A 36 0.96 0.81 8.60
C GLN A 36 -0.02 1.99 8.57
N ILE A 37 -0.75 2.13 7.46
CA ILE A 37 -1.81 3.13 7.29
C ILE A 37 -3.15 2.52 7.66
N THR A 38 -3.86 3.16 8.58
CA THR A 38 -5.15 2.68 9.10
C THR A 38 -6.27 3.68 8.86
N THR A 39 -7.47 3.16 8.68
CA THR A 39 -8.72 3.90 8.69
C THR A 39 -9.59 3.38 9.81
N ASP A 40 -10.74 4.01 10.06
CA ASP A 40 -11.70 3.51 11.05
C ASP A 40 -12.25 2.12 10.70
N MET A 41 -12.09 1.67 9.45
CA MET A 41 -12.45 0.33 8.97
C MET A 41 -11.29 -0.68 9.03
N GLY A 42 -10.11 -0.29 9.54
CA GLY A 42 -8.91 -1.12 9.64
C GLY A 42 -7.77 -0.69 8.72
N THR A 43 -6.74 -1.53 8.63
CA THR A 43 -5.54 -1.30 7.81
C THR A 43 -5.85 -1.31 6.33
N VAL A 44 -5.41 -0.27 5.63
CA VAL A 44 -5.66 -0.10 4.18
C VAL A 44 -4.40 -0.22 3.35
N CYS A 45 -3.24 0.07 3.92
CA CYS A 45 -1.97 0.03 3.20
C CYS A 45 -0.80 -0.14 4.15
N PHE A 46 0.21 -0.88 3.72
CA PHE A 46 1.55 -0.88 4.30
C PHE A 46 2.49 -0.16 3.35
N VAL A 47 3.45 0.58 3.90
CA VAL A 47 4.52 1.22 3.13
C VAL A 47 5.84 0.69 3.68
N THR A 48 6.59 0.01 2.83
CA THR A 48 7.91 -0.55 3.14
C THR A 48 8.99 0.24 2.43
N LEU A 49 10.04 0.60 3.16
CA LEU A 49 11.23 1.23 2.57
C LEU A 49 12.19 0.14 2.08
N LEU A 50 12.30 0.02 0.75
CA LEU A 50 13.27 -0.86 0.11
C LEU A 50 14.59 -0.09 -0.07
N GLN A 51 15.33 0.10 1.03
CA GLN A 51 16.52 0.97 1.09
C GLN A 51 17.57 0.63 0.02
N ASN A 52 17.87 -0.65 -0.17
CA ASN A 52 18.87 -1.10 -1.15
C ASN A 52 18.45 -0.78 -2.60
N GLN A 53 17.15 -0.70 -2.85
CA GLN A 53 16.57 -0.39 -4.15
C GLN A 53 16.23 1.09 -4.30
N LYS A 54 16.34 1.89 -3.24
CA LYS A 54 15.88 3.28 -3.17
C LYS A 54 14.42 3.44 -3.61
N MET A 55 13.55 2.53 -3.17
CA MET A 55 12.13 2.55 -3.53
C MET A 55 11.23 2.47 -2.30
N LEU A 56 10.02 3.01 -2.44
CA LEU A 56 8.91 2.73 -1.55
C LEU A 56 8.02 1.66 -2.17
N LYS A 57 7.69 0.64 -1.39
CA LYS A 57 6.69 -0.36 -1.76
C LYS A 57 5.41 -0.07 -0.99
N TYR A 58 4.32 0.12 -1.71
CA TYR A 58 2.97 0.23 -1.18
C TYR A 58 2.26 -1.11 -1.35
N LEU A 59 1.63 -1.59 -0.29
CA LEU A 59 0.97 -2.89 -0.24
C LEU A 59 -0.43 -2.75 0.37
N SER A 60 -1.46 -3.09 -0.40
CA SER A 60 -2.85 -3.06 0.09
C SER A 60 -3.53 -4.42 -0.07
N PHE A 61 -4.30 -4.79 0.95
CA PHE A 61 -5.10 -6.01 0.96
C PHE A 61 -6.59 -5.67 0.89
N PHE A 62 -7.30 -6.39 0.03
CA PHE A 62 -8.75 -6.30 -0.09
C PHE A 62 -9.34 -7.69 -0.06
N SER A 63 -10.60 -7.80 0.36
CA SER A 63 -11.34 -9.06 0.32
C SER A 63 -12.44 -9.00 -0.72
N PHE A 64 -12.61 -10.09 -1.46
CA PHE A 64 -13.81 -10.28 -2.25
C PHE A 64 -15.01 -10.60 -1.34
N LYS A 65 -16.22 -10.24 -1.79
CA LYS A 65 -17.44 -10.71 -1.15
C LYS A 65 -17.54 -12.23 -1.25
N ASP A 66 -18.12 -12.84 -0.23
CA ASP A 66 -18.39 -14.27 -0.20
C ASP A 66 -19.28 -14.69 -1.39
N LYS A 67 -19.13 -15.96 -1.80
CA LYS A 67 -19.95 -16.62 -2.85
C LYS A 67 -19.77 -16.08 -4.27
N LEU A 68 -18.81 -15.20 -4.53
CA LEU A 68 -18.42 -14.87 -5.90
C LEU A 68 -17.72 -16.07 -6.56
N SER A 69 -18.09 -16.36 -7.80
CA SER A 69 -17.43 -17.42 -8.57
C SER A 69 -15.98 -17.05 -8.91
N PRO A 70 -15.08 -18.02 -9.08
CA PRO A 70 -13.69 -17.76 -9.48
C PRO A 70 -13.57 -16.94 -10.77
N GLU A 71 -14.45 -17.19 -11.75
CA GLU A 71 -14.42 -16.54 -13.06
C GLU A 71 -14.67 -15.03 -12.94
N HIS A 72 -15.64 -14.62 -12.12
CA HIS A 72 -15.90 -13.21 -11.88
C HIS A 72 -14.74 -12.51 -11.18
N LYS A 73 -14.09 -13.18 -10.21
CA LYS A 73 -12.92 -12.62 -9.50
C LYS A 73 -11.75 -12.40 -10.47
N LEU A 74 -11.49 -13.38 -11.33
CA LEU A 74 -10.41 -13.31 -12.33
C LEU A 74 -10.70 -12.27 -13.41
N SER A 75 -11.95 -12.17 -13.88
CA SER A 75 -12.36 -11.14 -14.84
C SER A 75 -12.13 -9.74 -14.28
N PHE A 76 -12.57 -9.50 -13.04
CA PHE A 76 -12.33 -8.23 -12.35
C PHE A 76 -10.84 -7.94 -12.18
N LEU A 77 -10.05 -8.93 -11.76
CA LEU A 77 -8.60 -8.77 -11.56
C LEU A 77 -7.88 -8.40 -12.87
N ASN A 78 -8.25 -9.05 -13.98
CA ASN A 78 -7.69 -8.76 -15.29
C ASN A 78 -8.04 -7.34 -15.76
N GLU A 79 -9.29 -6.92 -15.53
CA GLU A 79 -9.75 -5.56 -15.85
C GLU A 79 -9.00 -4.51 -15.01
N LEU A 80 -8.86 -4.75 -13.70
CA LEU A 80 -8.13 -3.87 -12.77
C LEU A 80 -6.66 -3.70 -13.20
N ASN A 81 -6.01 -4.80 -13.56
CA ASN A 81 -4.61 -4.81 -14.00
C ASN A 81 -4.40 -4.21 -15.39
N SER A 82 -5.46 -4.05 -16.19
CA SER A 82 -5.35 -3.47 -17.53
C SER A 82 -5.06 -1.96 -17.51
N GLY A 83 -5.24 -1.26 -16.39
CA GLY A 83 -5.22 0.21 -16.38
C GLY A 83 -4.50 0.91 -15.23
N VAL A 84 -4.22 0.26 -14.10
CA VAL A 84 -3.87 1.01 -12.87
C VAL A 84 -2.66 0.46 -12.12
N ILE A 85 -2.63 -0.82 -11.74
CA ILE A 85 -1.62 -1.40 -10.81
C ILE A 85 -1.41 -2.90 -11.11
N PHE A 86 -0.31 -3.49 -10.62
CA PHE A 86 -0.17 -4.94 -10.52
C PHE A 86 -0.85 -5.47 -9.25
N SER A 87 -2.04 -6.05 -9.41
CA SER A 87 -2.77 -6.76 -8.37
C SER A 87 -2.79 -8.27 -8.62
N ARG A 88 -2.79 -9.07 -7.55
CA ARG A 88 -2.78 -10.53 -7.57
C ARG A 88 -3.72 -11.12 -6.52
N MET A 89 -4.14 -12.37 -6.73
CA MET A 89 -4.97 -13.12 -5.79
C MET A 89 -4.15 -14.25 -5.12
N PRO A 90 -3.40 -13.98 -4.04
CA PRO A 90 -2.50 -14.98 -3.43
C PRO A 90 -3.24 -16.09 -2.68
N LYS A 91 -4.48 -15.85 -2.25
CA LYS A 91 -5.35 -16.81 -1.56
C LYS A 91 -6.79 -16.59 -2.01
N GLU A 92 -7.64 -17.58 -1.78
CA GLU A 92 -9.06 -17.45 -2.05
C GLU A 92 -9.64 -16.22 -1.32
N ASN A 93 -10.39 -15.41 -2.06
CA ASN A 93 -11.01 -14.16 -1.60
C ASN A 93 -10.06 -13.03 -1.17
N VAL A 94 -8.74 -13.19 -1.29
CA VAL A 94 -7.78 -12.13 -0.96
C VAL A 94 -7.24 -11.51 -2.22
N LEU A 95 -7.43 -10.21 -2.39
CA LEU A 95 -6.79 -9.40 -3.41
C LEU A 95 -5.63 -8.62 -2.78
N LEU A 96 -4.47 -8.70 -3.40
CA LEU A 96 -3.26 -7.98 -3.01
C LEU A 96 -2.88 -7.02 -4.12
N SER A 97 -2.65 -5.76 -3.80
CA SER A 97 -2.17 -4.75 -4.74
C SER A 97 -0.83 -4.21 -4.31
N GLU A 98 0.11 -4.15 -5.25
CA GLU A 98 1.48 -3.70 -5.01
C GLU A 98 1.83 -2.56 -5.97
N TYR A 99 2.35 -1.48 -5.41
CA TYR A 99 2.87 -0.35 -6.18
C TYR A 99 4.28 0.00 -5.70
N PHE A 100 5.19 0.25 -6.64
CA PHE A 100 6.56 0.62 -6.34
C PHE A 100 6.80 2.04 -6.82
N LEU A 101 7.19 2.92 -5.90
CA LEU A 101 7.57 4.30 -6.18
C LEU A 101 9.08 4.42 -6.08
N SER A 102 9.72 4.83 -7.18
CA SER A 102 11.16 5.12 -7.31
C SER A 102 11.44 6.61 -7.22
#